data_AF-A0A3S2VSA0-F1
#
_entry.id   AF-A0A3S2VSA0-F1
#
_cell.length_a   1.000
_cell.length_b   1.000
_cell.length_c   1.000
_cell.angle_alpha   90.00
_cell.angle_beta   90.00
_cell.angle_gamma   90.00
#
_symmetry.space_group_name_H-M   'P 1'
#
loop_
_entity.id
_entity.type
_entity.pdbx_description
1 polymer ?
#
loop_
_entity_poly.entity_id
_entity_poly.type
_entity_poly.pdbx_seq_one_letter_code
_entity_poly.pdbx_strand_id
1 'polypeptide(L)'
;MDALRQDDFGQDDAALFENRDWSVLADGLEHRATGYFIARDALASRGPDGYWEWPLHLSEKEWCGVRSFREAFLAALAAFGIAADQRLSLSFALGFGTRVGGPAPDEAVRLGDLVRLKPPARRTLPRQPEPVALAAAG
;
A
#
# COMPACT_ATOMS: atom_id res chain seq x y z
N MET A 1 54.13 5.06 9.43
CA MET A 1 53.21 6.04 10.04
C MET A 1 52.16 6.37 9.01
N ASP A 2 51.42 5.35 8.55
CA ASP A 2 50.21 4.80 9.21
C ASP A 2 49.05 5.79 8.99
N ALA A 3 47.96 5.47 8.31
CA ALA A 3 47.42 4.18 7.89
C ALA A 3 46.69 4.34 6.56
N LEU A 4 46.67 3.24 5.79
CA LEU A 4 45.67 3.02 4.77
C LEU A 4 44.28 3.24 5.39
N ARG A 5 43.57 4.26 4.93
CA ARG A 5 42.11 4.21 4.96
C ARG A 5 41.64 3.89 3.55
N GLN A 6 41.96 2.65 3.15
CA GLN A 6 41.11 1.93 2.22
C GLN A 6 39.75 1.79 2.92
N ASP A 7 38.82 2.70 2.64
CA ASP A 7 37.42 2.32 2.56
C ASP A 7 37.22 1.73 1.16
N ASP A 8 37.68 0.49 1.00
CA ASP A 8 37.17 -0.40 -0.02
C ASP A 8 35.98 -1.16 0.61
N PHE A 9 35.11 -1.71 -0.24
CA PHE A 9 33.93 -2.54 0.05
C PHE A 9 32.65 -1.77 0.47
N GLY A 10 31.61 -1.61 -0.36
CA GLY A 10 31.23 -2.40 -1.53
C GLY A 10 31.19 -1.58 -2.80
N GLN A 11 31.46 -2.27 -3.90
CA GLN A 11 31.00 -1.91 -5.23
C GLN A 11 29.53 -1.49 -5.11
N ASP A 12 29.27 -0.19 -5.14
CA ASP A 12 27.92 0.38 -5.18
C ASP A 12 27.32 -0.13 -6.49
N ASP A 13 26.63 -1.27 -6.42
CA ASP A 13 25.63 -1.61 -7.39
C ASP A 13 24.60 -0.48 -7.26
N ALA A 14 24.83 0.58 -8.04
CA ALA A 14 24.31 1.92 -7.78
C ALA A 14 22.85 1.83 -7.38
N ALA A 15 22.56 2.10 -6.10
CA ALA A 15 21.23 1.87 -5.57
C ALA A 15 20.21 2.62 -6.44
N LEU A 16 19.31 1.86 -7.09
CA LEU A 16 18.30 2.37 -8.02
C LEU A 16 17.35 3.33 -7.29
N PHE A 17 17.18 3.12 -5.99
CA PHE A 17 16.42 4.00 -5.11
C PHE A 17 16.87 3.79 -3.66
N GLU A 18 16.90 4.85 -2.86
CA GLU A 18 17.17 4.77 -1.43
C GLU A 18 16.16 5.61 -0.66
N ASN A 19 15.71 5.12 0.50
CA ASN A 19 14.97 5.90 1.47
C ASN A 19 15.53 5.73 2.89
N ARG A 20 14.74 6.18 3.88
CA ARG A 20 15.10 6.16 5.30
C ARG A 20 15.58 4.80 5.79
N ASP A 21 14.91 3.72 5.39
CA ASP A 21 15.10 2.39 5.97
C ASP A 21 15.51 1.34 4.93
N TRP A 22 15.33 1.62 3.63
CA TRP A 22 15.49 0.66 2.55
C TRP A 22 16.32 1.20 1.38
N SER A 23 17.08 0.31 0.76
CA SER A 23 17.83 0.53 -0.48
C SER A 23 17.38 -0.49 -1.54
N VAL A 24 17.07 -0.02 -2.74
CA VAL A 24 16.79 -0.84 -3.92
C VAL A 24 18.08 -0.96 -4.71
N LEU A 25 18.58 -2.18 -4.87
CA LEU A 25 19.74 -2.54 -5.66
C LEU A 25 19.29 -3.19 -6.98
N ALA A 26 20.18 -3.43 -7.95
CA ALA A 26 19.79 -4.13 -9.17
C ALA A 26 19.39 -5.59 -8.90
N ASP A 27 19.94 -6.19 -7.84
CA ASP A 27 19.66 -7.58 -7.46
C ASP A 27 18.41 -7.72 -6.57
N GLY A 28 17.94 -6.65 -5.93
CA GLY A 28 16.81 -6.75 -5.01
C GLY A 28 16.60 -5.54 -4.10
N LEU A 29 15.97 -5.78 -2.96
CA LEU A 29 15.61 -4.76 -1.96
C LEU A 29 16.27 -5.11 -0.63
N GLU A 30 17.04 -4.18 -0.06
CA GLU A 30 17.76 -4.35 1.20
C GLU A 30 17.26 -3.38 2.28
N HIS A 31 17.08 -3.88 3.50
CA HIS A 31 16.82 -3.05 4.67
C HIS A 31 18.13 -2.64 5.34
N ARG A 32 18.37 -1.33 5.41
CA ARG A 32 19.66 -0.76 5.82
C ARG A 32 20.01 -1.02 7.28
N ALA A 33 19.02 -0.99 8.16
CA ALA A 33 19.26 -1.12 9.60
C ALA A 33 19.46 -2.57 10.06
N THR A 34 18.89 -3.55 9.35
CA THR A 34 18.97 -4.97 9.71
C THR A 34 19.80 -5.80 8.74
N GLY A 35 20.15 -5.25 7.57
CA GLY A 35 20.78 -5.98 6.47
C GLY A 35 19.84 -7.01 5.81
N TYR A 36 18.52 -6.88 5.99
CA TYR A 36 17.58 -7.85 5.46
C TYR A 36 17.40 -7.67 3.95
N PHE A 37 17.79 -8.67 3.16
CA PHE A 37 17.74 -8.62 1.71
C PHE A 37 16.61 -9.47 1.12
N ILE A 38 15.90 -8.91 0.14
CA ILE A 38 14.85 -9.55 -0.64
C ILE A 38 15.28 -9.55 -2.09
N ALA A 39 15.56 -10.75 -2.62
CA ALA A 39 15.95 -10.91 -4.00
C ALA A 39 14.85 -10.41 -4.96
N ARG A 40 15.26 -9.86 -6.09
CA ARG A 40 14.37 -9.36 -7.15
C ARG A 40 13.33 -10.39 -7.57
N ASP A 41 13.76 -11.63 -7.79
CA ASP A 41 12.88 -12.72 -8.22
C ASP A 41 11.81 -13.02 -7.17
N ALA A 42 12.17 -12.89 -5.90
CA ALA A 42 11.24 -13.09 -4.80
C ALA A 42 10.22 -11.95 -4.69
N LEU A 43 10.52 -10.71 -5.12
CA LEU A 43 9.59 -9.57 -4.94
C LEU A 43 8.22 -9.84 -5.56
N ALA A 44 8.17 -10.55 -6.69
CA ALA A 44 6.93 -10.92 -7.38
C ALA A 44 6.22 -12.16 -6.80
N SER A 45 6.77 -12.78 -5.75
CA SER A 45 6.23 -14.00 -5.16
C SER A 45 4.83 -13.79 -4.59
N ARG A 46 3.95 -14.74 -4.91
CA ARG A 46 2.54 -14.72 -4.56
C ARG A 46 2.21 -15.97 -3.77
N GLY A 47 1.48 -15.78 -2.69
CA GLY A 47 0.99 -16.86 -1.85
C GLY A 47 -0.13 -17.64 -2.54
N PRO A 48 -0.61 -18.72 -1.89
CA PRO A 48 -1.66 -19.59 -2.43
C PRO A 48 -2.97 -18.85 -2.73
N ASP A 49 -3.25 -17.76 -2.02
CA ASP A 49 -4.44 -16.91 -2.20
C ASP A 49 -4.31 -15.86 -3.32
N GLY A 50 -3.14 -15.83 -4.00
CA GLY A 50 -2.81 -14.86 -5.04
C GLY A 50 -2.46 -13.46 -4.53
N TYR A 51 -2.28 -13.30 -3.22
CA TYR A 51 -1.76 -12.08 -2.59
C TYR A 51 -0.23 -12.05 -2.63
N TRP A 52 0.34 -10.86 -2.59
CA TRP A 52 1.78 -10.65 -2.50
C TRP A 52 2.29 -11.13 -1.14
N GLU A 53 3.32 -11.96 -1.14
CA GLU A 53 3.84 -12.58 0.09
C GLU A 53 4.63 -11.57 0.92
N TRP A 54 5.47 -10.77 0.29
CA TRP A 54 6.37 -9.84 1.01
C TRP A 54 5.65 -8.78 1.84
N PRO A 55 4.60 -8.10 1.35
CA PRO A 55 3.83 -7.18 2.19
C PRO A 55 3.20 -7.86 3.41
N LEU A 56 2.80 -9.13 3.31
CA LEU A 56 2.26 -9.89 4.44
C LEU A 56 3.38 -10.31 5.39
N HIS A 57 4.46 -10.90 4.88
CA HIS A 57 5.58 -11.39 5.67
C HIS A 57 6.29 -10.28 6.45
N LEU A 58 6.52 -9.13 5.80
CA LEU A 58 7.16 -7.99 6.46
C LEU A 58 6.25 -7.30 7.47
N SER A 59 4.94 -7.40 7.32
CA SER A 59 4.01 -6.85 8.30
C SER A 59 4.10 -7.53 9.66
N GLU A 60 4.56 -8.78 9.72
CA GLU A 60 4.81 -9.48 10.97
C GLU A 60 6.01 -8.89 11.72
N LYS A 61 6.94 -8.24 11.00
CA LYS A 61 8.16 -7.68 11.56
C LYS A 61 7.91 -6.28 12.11
N GLU A 62 8.22 -6.06 13.39
CA GLU A 62 7.96 -4.77 14.07
C GLU A 62 8.89 -3.64 13.60
N TRP A 63 10.08 -3.99 13.10
CA TRP A 63 11.04 -3.03 12.55
C TRP A 63 10.65 -2.52 11.14
N CYS A 64 9.70 -3.17 10.47
CA CYS A 64 9.31 -2.78 9.11
C CYS A 64 8.21 -1.71 9.13
N GLY A 65 8.61 -0.46 8.87
CA GLY A 65 7.68 0.65 8.72
C GLY A 65 6.90 0.59 7.40
N VAL A 66 5.56 0.64 7.47
CA VAL A 66 4.68 0.55 6.28
C VAL A 66 4.99 1.60 5.22
N ARG A 67 5.32 2.83 5.61
CA ARG A 67 5.59 3.92 4.66
C ARG A 67 6.90 3.72 3.91
N SER A 68 8.00 3.59 4.66
CA SER A 68 9.32 3.35 4.08
C SER A 68 9.35 2.09 3.21
N PHE A 69 8.74 1.00 3.68
CA PHE A 69 8.68 -0.22 2.88
C PHE A 69 7.84 -0.05 1.61
N ARG A 70 6.65 0.57 1.69
CA ARG A 70 5.80 0.80 0.52
C ARG A 70 6.51 1.62 -0.57
N GLU A 71 7.20 2.68 -0.18
CA GLU A 71 7.93 3.53 -1.12
C GLU A 71 9.05 2.74 -1.82
N ALA A 72 9.86 2.01 -1.06
CA ALA A 72 10.95 1.23 -1.63
C ALA A 72 10.45 0.04 -2.47
N PHE A 73 9.38 -0.63 -2.03
CA PHE A 73 8.79 -1.73 -2.78
C PHE A 73 8.21 -1.27 -4.11
N LEU A 74 7.50 -0.13 -4.14
CA LEU A 74 6.99 0.44 -5.40
C LEU A 74 8.13 0.90 -6.33
N ALA A 75 9.18 1.49 -5.78
CA ALA A 75 10.37 1.85 -6.55
C ALA A 75 11.05 0.61 -7.15
N ALA A 76 11.18 -0.47 -6.38
CA ALA A 76 11.70 -1.75 -6.85
C ALA A 76 10.84 -2.34 -7.98
N LEU A 77 9.52 -2.38 -7.82
CA LEU A 77 8.61 -2.86 -8.87
C LEU A 77 8.75 -2.05 -10.16
N ALA A 78 8.83 -0.71 -10.04
CA ALA A 78 9.02 0.17 -11.19
C ALA A 78 10.38 -0.06 -11.87
N ALA A 79 11.45 -0.19 -11.09
CA ALA A 79 12.80 -0.43 -11.59
C ALA A 79 12.93 -1.80 -12.28
N PHE A 80 12.26 -2.83 -11.76
CA PHE A 80 12.31 -4.19 -12.31
C PHE A 80 11.26 -4.47 -13.39
N GLY A 81 10.38 -3.49 -13.68
CA GLY A 81 9.31 -3.62 -14.67
C GLY A 81 8.18 -4.58 -14.25
N ILE A 82 7.99 -4.77 -12.95
CA ILE A 82 6.95 -5.64 -12.41
C ILE A 82 5.65 -4.83 -12.28
N ALA A 83 4.58 -5.28 -12.94
CA ALA A 83 3.30 -4.59 -12.90
C ALA A 83 2.64 -4.70 -11.50
N ALA A 84 2.36 -3.55 -10.89
CA ALA A 84 1.60 -3.48 -9.65
C ALA A 84 0.09 -3.69 -9.93
N ASP A 85 -0.46 -4.79 -9.45
CA ASP A 85 -1.89 -5.08 -9.55
C ASP A 85 -2.70 -4.47 -8.39
N GLN A 86 -4.04 -4.41 -8.54
CA GLN A 86 -4.95 -4.05 -7.45
C GLN A 86 -4.77 -4.93 -6.20
N ARG A 87 -4.34 -6.19 -6.38
CA ARG A 87 -4.02 -7.11 -5.29
C ARG A 87 -2.85 -6.65 -4.43
N LEU A 88 -1.93 -5.86 -4.95
CA LEU A 88 -0.83 -5.29 -4.16
C LEU A 88 -1.36 -4.39 -3.05
N SER A 89 -2.31 -3.51 -3.39
CA SER A 89 -2.93 -2.61 -2.42
C SER A 89 -3.67 -3.38 -1.33
N LEU A 90 -4.35 -4.47 -1.70
CA LEU A 90 -5.02 -5.36 -0.75
C LEU A 90 -4.02 -6.10 0.15
N SER A 91 -2.89 -6.58 -0.39
CA SER A 91 -1.84 -7.22 0.42
C SER A 91 -1.24 -6.27 1.45
N PHE A 92 -1.00 -5.01 1.08
CA PHE A 92 -0.57 -3.98 2.03
C PHE A 92 -1.62 -3.70 3.10
N ALA A 93 -2.90 -3.63 2.73
CA ALA A 93 -3.99 -3.44 3.69
C ALA A 93 -4.15 -4.64 4.64
N LEU A 94 -3.97 -5.87 4.16
CA LEU A 94 -4.05 -7.07 4.97
C LEU A 94 -2.87 -7.19 5.95
N GLY A 95 -1.66 -6.92 5.49
CA GLY A 95 -0.47 -6.99 6.34
C GLY A 95 -0.37 -5.81 7.32
N PHE A 96 -0.39 -4.59 6.78
CA PHE A 96 -0.11 -3.38 7.57
C PHE A 96 -1.37 -2.61 8.01
N GLY A 97 -2.54 -2.88 7.44
CA GLY A 97 -3.76 -2.13 7.73
C GLY A 97 -4.30 -2.32 9.15
N THR A 98 -3.88 -3.36 9.87
CA THR A 98 -4.19 -3.53 11.30
C THR A 98 -3.27 -2.71 12.22
N ARG A 99 -2.10 -2.27 11.72
CA ARG A 99 -1.12 -1.44 12.45
C ARG A 99 -1.21 0.04 12.11
N VAL A 100 -2.08 0.45 11.18
CA VAL A 100 -2.42 1.87 10.99
C VAL A 100 -3.27 2.29 12.19
N GLY A 101 -2.60 2.48 13.32
CA GLY A 101 -3.09 3.24 14.45
C GLY A 101 -3.28 4.68 14.00
N GLY A 102 -4.43 4.98 13.42
CA GLY A 102 -5.12 6.20 13.81
C GLY A 102 -5.49 6.10 15.29
N PRO A 103 -5.73 7.21 15.99
CA PRO A 103 -6.25 7.15 17.36
C PRO A 103 -7.43 6.18 17.37
N ALA A 104 -7.44 5.28 18.35
CA ALA A 104 -8.53 4.32 18.52
C ALA A 104 -9.85 5.08 18.30
N PRO A 105 -10.67 4.71 17.30
CA PRO A 105 -11.98 5.29 17.22
C PRO A 105 -12.73 4.73 18.42
N ASP A 106 -12.90 5.57 19.44
CA ASP A 106 -14.05 5.42 20.33
C ASP A 106 -15.26 5.46 19.39
N GLU A 107 -15.83 4.28 19.11
CA GLU A 107 -16.83 3.95 18.08
C GLU A 107 -16.29 3.15 16.87
N ALA A 108 -16.50 1.84 16.92
CA ALA A 108 -16.31 0.94 15.80
C ALA A 108 -17.28 1.27 14.65
N VAL A 109 -16.80 1.96 13.62
CA VAL A 109 -17.60 2.23 12.41
C VAL A 109 -17.83 0.95 11.62
N ARG A 110 -19.09 0.64 11.33
CA ARG A 110 -19.50 -0.54 10.55
C ARG A 110 -19.03 -0.40 9.10
N LEU A 111 -18.49 -1.50 8.54
CA LEU A 111 -17.97 -1.59 7.16
C LEU A 111 -18.94 -1.10 6.06
N GLY A 112 -20.25 -1.08 6.34
CA GLY A 112 -21.27 -0.58 5.41
C GLY A 112 -21.23 0.94 5.17
N ASP A 113 -20.61 1.73 6.05
CA ASP A 113 -20.58 3.19 5.94
C ASP A 113 -19.45 3.72 5.03
N LEU A 114 -18.40 2.92 4.85
CA LEU A 114 -17.23 3.26 4.02
C LEU A 114 -17.48 3.14 2.51
N VAL A 115 -18.59 2.51 2.09
CA VAL A 115 -18.95 2.39 0.68
C VAL A 115 -19.89 3.55 0.30
N ARG A 116 -19.32 4.75 0.11
CA ARG A 116 -20.04 5.85 -0.53
C ARG A 116 -19.97 5.69 -2.04
N LEU A 117 -20.80 4.82 -2.62
CA LEU A 117 -21.07 4.81 -4.05
C LEU A 117 -21.64 6.19 -4.43
N LYS A 118 -20.92 6.92 -5.29
CA LYS A 118 -21.38 8.20 -5.85
C LYS A 118 -22.70 7.92 -6.61
N PRO A 119 -23.86 8.43 -6.17
CA PRO A 119 -25.11 8.14 -6.85
C PRO A 119 -25.09 8.75 -8.26
N PRO A 120 -25.57 8.03 -9.29
CA PRO A 120 -25.63 8.56 -10.64
C PRO A 120 -26.57 9.78 -10.67
N ALA A 121 -26.17 10.81 -11.43
CA ALA A 121 -26.95 12.04 -11.57
C ALA A 121 -28.37 11.71 -12.09
N ARG A 122 -29.37 12.08 -11.31
CA ARG A 122 -30.80 11.86 -11.61
C ARG A 122 -31.18 12.75 -12.79
N ARG A 123 -31.40 12.18 -13.98
CA ARG A 123 -32.04 12.88 -15.10
C ARG A 123 -33.45 13.27 -14.69
N THR A 124 -33.70 14.57 -14.57
CA THR A 124 -35.02 15.15 -14.34
C THR A 124 -35.89 14.88 -15.58
N LEU A 125 -36.90 14.03 -15.45
CA LEU A 125 -38.01 13.98 -16.39
C LEU A 125 -39.05 15.06 -16.00
N PRO A 126 -39.66 15.76 -16.97
CA PRO A 126 -40.64 16.80 -16.67
C PRO A 126 -41.90 16.21 -16.00
N ARG A 127 -42.38 16.92 -14.97
CA ARG A 127 -43.60 16.62 -14.21
C ARG A 127 -44.83 16.66 -15.11
N GLN A 128 -45.64 15.61 -15.10
CA GLN A 128 -47.06 15.72 -15.46
C GLN A 128 -47.86 16.26 -14.26
N PRO A 129 -48.88 17.12 -14.47
CA PRO A 129 -49.73 17.64 -13.41
C PRO A 129 -50.83 16.63 -13.03
N GLU A 130 -51.00 16.39 -11.72
CA GLU A 130 -52.08 15.57 -11.18
C GLU A 130 -53.24 16.42 -10.63
N PRO A 131 -54.49 15.91 -10.68
CA PRO A 131 -55.72 16.67 -10.44
C PRO A 131 -56.12 16.83 -8.97
N VAL A 132 -56.91 17.90 -8.74
CA VAL A 132 -57.45 18.40 -7.46
C VAL A 132 -58.38 17.41 -6.77
N ALA A 133 -58.32 17.36 -5.43
CA ALA A 133 -59.40 16.81 -4.61
C ALA A 133 -59.68 17.71 -3.40
N LEU A 134 -60.90 18.25 -3.42
CA LEU A 134 -61.58 19.13 -2.48
C LEU A 134 -62.12 18.32 -1.28
N ALA A 135 -61.95 18.80 -0.04
CA ALA A 135 -62.97 18.65 1.01
C ALA A 135 -62.59 19.44 2.27
N ALA A 136 -63.36 20.50 2.53
CA ALA A 136 -63.50 21.16 3.83
C ALA A 136 -64.96 20.97 4.28
N ALA A 137 -65.17 20.66 5.55
CA ALA A 137 -66.36 20.95 6.36
C ALA A 137 -66.14 20.29 7.74
N GLY A 138 -66.31 20.97 8.88
CA GLY A 138 -66.75 22.34 9.14
C GLY A 138 -66.54 22.68 10.60
#